data_AF-A0A8S1ZFT9-F1
#
_entry.id   AF-A0A8S1ZFT9-F1
#
_cell.length_a   1.000
_cell.length_b   1.000
_cell.length_c   1.000
_cell.angle_alpha   90.00
_cell.angle_beta   90.00
_cell.angle_gamma   90.00
#
_symmetry.space_group_name_H-M   'P 1'
#
loop_
_entity.id
_entity.type
_entity.pdbx_description
1 polymer ?
#
loop_
_entity_poly.entity_id
_entity_poly.type
_entity_poly.pdbx_seq_one_letter_code
_entity_poly.pdbx_strand_id
1 'polypeptide(L)'
;MEKKSQISSTEAVFLGALAPGVNGPTWNTLRFAFLLLGLCLAFMLSVAFTSGQSMLLVHVGFLIVIASTLFILLNWFLAQTGLVQVETQMQELNLAPNDKTK
;
A
#
# COMPACT_ATOMS: atom_id res chain seq x y z
N MET A 1 -25.37 25.74 -19.24
CA MET A 1 -25.64 24.72 -18.21
C MET A 1 -24.64 23.60 -18.41
N GLU A 2 -23.61 23.54 -17.57
CA GLU A 2 -22.54 22.55 -17.68
C GLU A 2 -23.04 21.19 -17.19
N LYS A 3 -23.07 20.20 -18.08
CA LYS A 3 -23.55 18.85 -17.81
C LYS A 3 -22.47 18.12 -17.02
N LYS A 4 -22.52 18.21 -15.68
CA LYS A 4 -21.66 17.43 -14.77
C LYS A 4 -21.92 15.95 -15.05
N SER A 5 -21.04 15.28 -15.79
CA SER A 5 -21.11 13.84 -16.01
C SER A 5 -21.10 13.18 -14.63
N GLN A 6 -22.18 12.50 -14.28
CA GLN A 6 -22.20 11.68 -13.06
C GLN A 6 -21.30 10.48 -13.33
N ILE A 7 -20.03 10.61 -12.92
CA ILE A 7 -19.06 9.52 -12.92
C ILE A 7 -19.63 8.42 -12.03
N SER A 8 -19.77 7.21 -12.57
CA SER A 8 -20.25 6.06 -11.79
C SER A 8 -19.28 5.80 -10.64
N SER A 9 -19.78 5.36 -9.47
CA SER A 9 -18.94 5.09 -8.30
C SER A 9 -17.80 4.12 -8.61
N THR A 10 -18.02 3.15 -9.49
CA THR A 10 -16.99 2.21 -9.97
C THR A 10 -15.91 2.91 -10.80
N GLU A 11 -16.30 3.85 -11.66
CA GLU A 11 -15.38 4.63 -12.48
C GLU A 11 -14.58 5.60 -11.61
N ALA A 12 -15.19 6.20 -10.59
CA ALA A 12 -14.48 7.01 -9.59
C ALA A 12 -13.47 6.19 -8.78
N VAL A 13 -13.81 4.96 -8.36
CA VAL A 13 -12.87 4.04 -7.69
C VAL A 13 -11.73 3.63 -8.63
N PHE A 14 -12.04 3.33 -9.88
CA PHE A 14 -11.04 2.97 -10.89
C PHE A 14 -10.11 4.14 -11.21
N LEU A 15 -10.64 5.36 -11.37
CA LEU A 15 -9.86 6.58 -11.54
C LEU A 15 -9.00 6.89 -10.31
N GLY A 16 -9.51 6.63 -9.10
CA GLY A 16 -8.74 6.73 -7.87
C GLY A 16 -7.59 5.71 -7.80
N ALA A 17 -7.79 4.49 -8.32
CA ALA A 17 -6.74 3.48 -8.45
C ALA A 17 -5.71 3.81 -9.55
N LEU A 18 -6.11 4.61 -10.54
CA LEU A 18 -5.25 5.14 -11.60
C LEU A 18 -4.59 6.48 -11.26
N ALA A 19 -4.80 7.01 -10.05
CA ALA A 19 -4.15 8.24 -9.62
C ALA A 19 -2.62 8.09 -9.73
N PRO A 20 -1.89 9.16 -10.11
CA PRO A 20 -0.50 9.11 -10.56
C PRO A 20 0.54 8.89 -9.44
N GLY A 21 0.19 8.14 -8.39
CA GLY A 21 1.10 7.66 -7.37
C GLY A 21 0.49 7.65 -5.97
N VAL A 22 1.18 6.98 -5.05
CA VAL A 22 0.82 6.97 -3.63
C VAL A 22 1.55 8.11 -2.91
N ASN A 23 0.95 8.67 -1.85
CA ASN A 23 1.68 9.67 -1.09
C ASN A 23 2.79 9.03 -0.24
N GLY A 24 3.86 9.80 -0.01
CA GLY A 24 5.03 9.37 0.75
C GLY A 24 4.71 8.79 2.13
N PRO A 25 3.83 9.41 2.94
CA PRO A 25 3.42 8.86 4.24
C PRO A 25 2.76 7.48 4.17
N THR A 26 1.83 7.25 3.22
CA THR A 26 1.20 5.94 3.02
C THR A 26 2.25 4.88 2.67
N TRP A 27 3.20 5.23 1.81
CA TRP A 27 4.27 4.31 1.46
C TRP A 27 5.17 3.95 2.65
N ASN A 28 5.49 4.93 3.48
CA ASN A 28 6.28 4.71 4.69
C ASN A 28 5.56 3.77 5.69
N THR A 29 4.27 4.01 5.93
CA THR A 29 3.44 3.12 6.76
C THR A 29 3.41 1.70 6.20
N LEU A 30 3.29 1.55 4.88
CA LEU A 30 3.27 0.25 4.23
C LEU A 30 4.61 -0.48 4.38
N ARG A 31 5.73 0.23 4.26
CA ARG A 31 7.07 -0.34 4.57
C ARG A 31 7.17 -0.84 6.00
N PHE A 32 6.70 -0.06 6.97
CA PHE A 32 6.67 -0.51 8.38
C PHE A 32 5.79 -1.74 8.59
N ALA A 33 4.63 -1.79 7.95
CA ALA A 33 3.75 -2.96 8.01
C ALA A 33 4.44 -4.22 7.46
N PHE A 34 5.15 -4.12 6.32
CA PHE A 34 5.93 -5.24 5.78
C PHE A 34 7.09 -5.67 6.68
N LEU A 35 7.77 -4.72 7.34
CA LEU A 35 8.82 -5.04 8.31
C LEU A 35 8.27 -5.79 9.53
N LEU A 36 7.15 -5.34 10.08
CA LEU A 36 6.48 -6.01 11.19
C LEU A 36 5.93 -7.38 10.79
N LEU A 37 5.38 -7.50 9.58
CA LEU A 37 4.97 -8.78 9.01
C LEU A 37 6.17 -9.73 8.89
N GLY A 38 7.31 -9.24 8.41
CA GLY A 38 8.56 -10.01 8.33
C GLY A 38 9.04 -10.48 9.71
N LEU A 39 9.00 -9.62 10.72
CA LEU A 39 9.33 -9.97 12.11
C LEU A 39 8.39 -11.07 12.65
N CYS A 40 7.09 -10.94 12.38
CA CYS A 40 6.09 -11.93 12.79
C CYS A 40 6.30 -13.28 12.11
N LEU A 41 6.57 -13.28 10.79
CA LEU A 41 6.87 -14.49 10.03
C LEU A 41 8.18 -15.14 10.49
N ALA A 42 9.21 -14.36 10.82
CA ALA A 42 10.45 -14.89 11.37
C ALA A 42 10.22 -15.56 12.73
N PHE A 43 9.40 -14.95 13.59
CA PHE A 43 9.02 -15.54 14.87
C PHE A 43 8.22 -16.84 14.68
N MET A 44 7.19 -16.83 13.82
CA MET A 44 6.42 -18.03 13.47
C MET A 44 7.29 -19.13 12.89
N LEU A 45 8.28 -18.79 12.04
CA LEU A 45 9.20 -19.75 11.46
C LEU A 45 10.10 -20.38 12.53
N SER A 46 10.64 -19.58 13.45
CA SER A 46 11.39 -20.07 14.61
C SER A 46 10.56 -21.06 15.44
N VAL A 47 9.31 -20.70 15.76
CA VAL A 47 8.41 -21.58 16.50
C VAL A 47 8.12 -22.88 15.72
N ALA A 48 7.89 -22.78 14.41
CA ALA A 48 7.64 -23.93 13.55
C ALA A 48 8.86 -24.87 13.47
N PHE A 49 10.08 -24.35 13.49
CA PHE A 49 11.29 -25.17 13.57
C PHE A 49 11.38 -25.93 14.89
N THR A 50 11.02 -25.28 16.00
CA THR A 50 11.07 -25.92 17.33
C THR A 50 9.93 -26.89 17.59
N SER A 51 8.81 -26.79 16.88
CA SER A 51 7.62 -27.62 17.13
C SER A 51 7.72 -29.04 16.56
N GLY A 52 8.66 -29.30 15.64
CA GLY A 52 8.81 -30.58 14.95
C GLY A 52 7.67 -30.91 13.97
N GLN A 53 6.73 -29.99 13.75
CA GLN A 53 5.59 -30.19 12.83
C GLN A 53 5.96 -29.71 11.42
N SER A 54 6.34 -30.65 10.55
CA SER A 54 6.74 -30.37 9.16
C SER A 54 5.68 -29.61 8.35
N MET A 55 4.39 -29.88 8.57
CA MET A 55 3.29 -29.18 7.91
C MET A 55 3.26 -27.68 8.26
N LEU A 56 3.55 -27.30 9.51
CA LEU A 56 3.63 -25.90 9.92
C LEU A 56 4.81 -25.20 9.25
N LEU A 57 5.96 -25.87 9.13
CA LEU A 57 7.12 -25.32 8.42
C LEU A 57 6.81 -25.02 6.95
N VAL A 58 6.14 -25.94 6.26
CA VAL A 58 5.72 -25.73 4.86
C VAL A 58 4.72 -24.57 4.78
N HIS A 59 3.75 -24.51 5.69
CA HIS A 59 2.74 -23.45 5.70
C HIS A 59 3.36 -22.06 5.92
N VAL A 60 4.21 -21.91 6.94
CA VAL A 60 4.91 -20.65 7.22
C VAL A 60 5.86 -20.28 6.07
N GLY A 61 6.56 -21.26 5.49
CA GLY A 61 7.37 -21.06 4.30
C GLY A 61 6.57 -20.51 3.12
N PHE A 62 5.37 -21.02 2.89
CA PHE A 62 4.47 -20.51 1.85
C PHE A 62 4.02 -19.06 2.12
N LEU A 63 3.72 -18.72 3.37
CA LEU A 63 3.39 -17.34 3.76
C LEU A 63 4.57 -16.38 3.52
N ILE A 64 5.81 -16.81 3.77
CA ILE A 64 7.01 -16.02 3.47
C ILE A 64 7.15 -15.77 1.97
N VAL A 65 6.90 -16.78 1.13
CA VAL A 65 6.95 -16.63 -0.33
C VAL A 65 5.89 -15.64 -0.83
N ILE A 66 4.66 -15.73 -0.33
CA ILE A 66 3.57 -14.80 -0.68
C ILE A 66 3.93 -13.38 -0.24
N ALA A 67 4.31 -13.19 1.02
CA ALA A 67 4.67 -11.87 1.55
C ALA A 67 5.81 -11.22 0.74
N SER A 68 6.83 -12.01 0.39
CA SER A 68 7.95 -11.54 -0.43
C SER A 68 7.51 -11.16 -1.84
N THR A 69 6.66 -11.99 -2.47
CA THR A 69 6.11 -11.72 -3.81
C THR A 69 5.29 -10.43 -3.82
N LEU A 70 4.40 -10.26 -2.83
CA LEU A 70 3.58 -9.05 -2.68
C LEU A 70 4.46 -7.82 -2.49
N PHE A 71 5.49 -7.90 -1.65
CA PHE A 71 6.43 -6.79 -1.46
C PHE A 71 7.14 -6.42 -2.77
N ILE A 72 7.61 -7.39 -3.54
CA ILE A 72 8.27 -7.15 -4.84
C ILE A 72 7.30 -6.50 -5.82
N LEU A 73 6.09 -7.05 -5.99
CA LEU A 73 5.07 -6.52 -6.91
C LEU A 73 4.70 -5.07 -6.56
N LEU A 74 4.59 -4.78 -5.27
CA LEU A 74 4.27 -3.46 -4.76
C LEU A 74 5.42 -2.45 -5.01
N ASN A 75 6.67 -2.85 -4.77
CA ASN A 75 7.83 -1.99 -5.09
C ASN A 75 7.93 -1.75 -6.60
N TRP A 76 7.65 -2.77 -7.42
CA TRP A 76 7.61 -2.64 -8.88
C TRP A 76 6.50 -1.68 -9.33
N PHE A 77 5.31 -1.81 -8.76
CA PHE A 77 4.19 -0.89 -9.03
C PHE A 77 4.54 0.56 -8.67
N LEU A 78 5.22 0.78 -7.55
CA LEU A 78 5.66 2.13 -7.15
C LEU A 78 6.80 2.67 -7.99
N ALA A 79 7.69 1.82 -8.49
CA ALA A 79 8.71 2.25 -9.44
C ALA A 79 8.08 2.78 -10.75
N GLN A 80 6.89 2.31 -11.12
CA GLN A 80 6.16 2.78 -12.30
C GLN A 80 5.28 4.00 -12.02
N THR A 81 4.55 3.99 -10.91
CA THR A 81 3.58 5.05 -10.59
C THR A 81 4.21 6.26 -9.90
N GLY A 82 5.36 6.10 -9.25
CA GLY A 82 6.03 7.17 -8.52
C GLY A 82 5.36 7.50 -7.18
N LEU A 83 5.99 8.40 -6.43
CA LEU A 83 5.45 8.97 -5.20
C LEU A 83 4.94 10.38 -5.50
N VAL A 84 3.71 10.67 -5.10
CA VAL A 84 3.13 12.02 -5.20
C VAL A 84 3.32 12.75 -3.87
N GLN A 85 3.74 14.00 -3.91
CA GLN A 85 3.84 14.83 -2.73
C GLN A 85 2.43 15.13 -2.17
N VAL A 86 2.29 15.14 -0.84
CA VAL A 86 0.99 15.32 -0.17
C VAL A 86 0.42 16.70 -0.51
N GLU A 87 1.28 17.70 -0.70
CA GLU A 87 0.94 19.07 -1.07
C GLU A 87 0.29 19.13 -2.46
N THR A 88 0.84 18.38 -3.42
CA THR A 88 0.24 18.23 -4.76
C THR A 88 -1.11 17.54 -4.68
N GLN A 89 -1.25 16.48 -3.87
CA GLN A 89 -2.55 15.82 -3.62
C GLN A 89 -3.58 16.77 -2.99
N MET A 90 -3.17 17.59 -2.01
CA MET A 90 -4.07 18.56 -1.37
C MET A 90 -4.48 19.69 -2.33
N GLN A 91 -3.57 20.11 -3.21
CA GLN A 91 -3.85 21.12 -4.23
C GLN A 91 -4.78 20.59 -5.33
N GLU A 92 -4.55 19.37 -5.84
CA GLU A 92 -5.43 18.73 -6.83
C GLU A 92 -6.83 18.44 -6.29
N LEU A 93 -6.93 18.11 -5.00
CA LEU A 93 -8.21 17.89 -4.32
C LEU A 93 -8.89 19.18 -3.85
N ASN A 94 -8.28 20.36 -4.11
CA ASN A 94 -8.77 21.67 -3.67
C ASN A 94 -8.99 21.75 -2.14
N LEU A 95 -8.18 20.99 -1.40
CA LEU A 95 -8.14 20.92 0.07
C LEU A 95 -7.02 21.80 0.66
N ALA A 96 -6.26 22.49 -0.20
CA ALA A 96 -5.24 23.43 0.23
C ALA A 96 -5.86 24.46 1.19
N PRO A 97 -5.23 24.74 2.35
CA PRO A 97 -5.73 25.73 3.28
C PRO A 97 -5.87 27.06 2.55
N ASN A 98 -7.11 27.51 2.34
CA ASN A 98 -7.35 28.85 1.85
C ASN A 98 -6.99 29.77 3.03
N ASP A 99 -5.82 30.39 2.97
CA ASP A 99 -5.40 31.41 3.92
C ASP A 99 -6.30 32.64 3.73
N LYS A 100 -7.52 32.52 4.24
CA LYS A 100 -8.56 33.55 4.29
C LYS A 100 -8.99 33.68 5.74
N THR A 101 -8.06 34.05 6.61
CA THR A 101 -8.43 34.74 7.85
C THR A 101 -7.35 35.75 8.16
N LYS A 102 -7.46 36.92 7.52
CA LYS A 102 -6.91 38.16 8.05
C LYS A 102 -8.08 39.03 8.48
#